data_AF-A0AAV4JHZ1-F1
#
_entry.id   AF-A0AAV4JHZ1-F1
#
_cell.length_a   1.000
_cell.length_b   1.000
_cell.length_c   1.000
_cell.angle_alpha   90.00
_cell.angle_beta   90.00
_cell.angle_gamma   90.00
#
_symmetry.space_group_name_H-M   'P 1'
#
loop_
_entity.id
_entity.type
_entity.pdbx_description
1 polymer ?
#
loop_
_entity_poly.entity_id
_entity_poly.type
_entity_poly.pdbx_seq_one_letter_code
_entity_poly.pdbx_strand_id
1 'polypeptide(L)'
;MADAEVEIEIPEALSLFKEIKKSSGECLQHVRALTAKIQESPKLPHGMSFLDVKNQLMGSYMANLALLMDKKTSGQSVKNHHSIDRLVEIRTVLEKMRPIEHKLKYQINKVVTAYKDKKQDPSDPRKFKANFGAFANASESDSSEDEDTKEKDDDKPKTYVAPKLAPESRDMHRIRDNRKVKERTEYEENNFMRLPVSKKESAGMKKMGTMSALGALADFEDMGDMGGSAKNGPANKKRKIAQKVSLSCMVHED
;
A
#
# COMPACT_ATOMS: atom_id res chain seq x y z
N MET A 1 23.81 43.23 -59.33
CA MET A 1 24.03 43.14 -57.87
C MET A 1 22.91 42.35 -57.21
N ALA A 2 21.64 42.62 -57.49
CA ALA A 2 20.50 41.81 -57.01
C ALA A 2 20.57 40.32 -57.47
N ASP A 3 21.00 40.04 -58.70
CA ASP A 3 21.02 38.66 -59.23
C ASP A 3 22.03 37.73 -58.52
N ALA A 4 23.10 38.28 -57.94
CA ALA A 4 24.12 37.50 -57.23
C ALA A 4 23.70 37.15 -55.79
N GLU A 5 22.84 37.96 -55.16
CA GLU A 5 22.25 37.66 -53.86
C GLU A 5 21.20 36.53 -53.99
N VAL A 6 20.41 36.56 -55.07
CA VAL A 6 19.39 35.54 -55.38
C VAL A 6 20.01 34.15 -55.61
N GLU A 7 21.18 34.05 -56.23
CA GLU A 7 21.86 32.75 -56.46
C GLU A 7 22.38 32.10 -55.16
N ILE A 8 22.65 32.88 -54.11
CA ILE A 8 23.13 32.39 -52.80
C ILE A 8 21.95 32.01 -51.90
N GLU A 9 20.83 32.72 -51.98
CA GLU A 9 19.63 32.46 -51.17
C GLU A 9 18.87 31.18 -51.59
N ILE A 10 18.96 30.80 -52.87
CA ILE A 10 18.31 29.58 -53.39
C ILE A 10 18.79 28.29 -52.71
N PRO A 11 20.11 27.99 -52.62
CA PRO A 11 20.59 26.77 -51.96
C PRO A 11 20.31 26.75 -50.45
N GLU A 12 20.32 27.92 -49.78
CA GLU A 12 19.96 28.04 -48.37
C GLU A 12 18.45 27.79 -48.14
N ALA A 13 17.58 28.37 -48.97
CA ALA A 13 16.15 28.08 -48.92
C ALA A 13 15.87 26.58 -49.16
N LEU A 14 16.57 25.95 -50.09
CA LEU A 14 16.42 24.52 -50.38
C LEU A 14 16.86 23.62 -49.21
N SER A 15 17.87 24.00 -48.42
CA SER A 15 18.25 23.26 -47.22
C SER A 15 17.17 23.37 -46.14
N LEU A 16 16.65 24.58 -45.90
CA LEU A 16 15.55 24.84 -44.96
C LEU A 16 14.27 24.08 -45.33
N PHE A 17 13.89 24.04 -46.61
CA PHE A 17 12.73 23.26 -47.05
C PHE A 17 12.91 21.75 -46.85
N LYS A 18 14.13 21.22 -47.00
CA LYS A 18 14.43 19.82 -46.69
C LYS A 18 14.28 19.54 -45.19
N GLU A 19 14.73 20.45 -44.33
CA GLU A 19 14.55 20.35 -42.88
C GLU A 19 13.08 20.42 -42.45
N ILE A 20 12.31 21.35 -43.05
CA ILE A 20 10.86 21.45 -42.81
C ILE A 20 10.15 20.16 -43.25
N LYS A 21 10.51 19.60 -44.40
CA LYS A 21 9.95 18.32 -44.88
C LYS A 21 10.28 17.17 -43.93
N LYS A 22 11.53 17.10 -43.44
CA LYS A 22 11.97 16.08 -42.48
C LYS A 22 11.20 16.20 -41.16
N SER A 23 11.19 17.39 -40.56
CA SER A 23 10.51 17.66 -39.28
C SER A 23 9.00 17.48 -39.36
N SER A 24 8.36 17.85 -40.47
CA SER A 24 6.94 17.56 -40.73
C SER A 24 6.66 16.06 -40.82
N GLY A 25 7.55 15.31 -41.48
CA GLY A 25 7.49 13.85 -41.54
C GLY A 25 7.58 13.18 -40.16
N GLU A 26 8.51 13.62 -39.33
CA GLU A 26 8.66 13.15 -37.94
C GLU A 26 7.41 13.50 -37.11
N CYS A 27 6.89 14.72 -37.23
CA CYS A 27 5.65 15.15 -36.56
C CYS A 27 4.46 14.26 -36.94
N LEU A 28 4.28 13.97 -38.23
CA LEU A 28 3.23 13.06 -38.71
C LEU A 28 3.36 11.64 -38.15
N GLN A 29 4.58 11.12 -38.02
CA GLN A 29 4.81 9.81 -37.40
C GLN A 29 4.38 9.81 -35.92
N HIS A 30 4.75 10.85 -35.17
CA HIS A 30 4.35 10.99 -33.77
C HIS A 30 2.83 11.12 -33.61
N VAL A 31 2.17 11.93 -34.44
CA VAL A 31 0.70 12.10 -34.42
C VAL A 31 -0.02 10.79 -34.76
N ARG A 32 0.47 10.03 -35.75
CA ARG A 32 -0.08 8.70 -36.08
C ARG A 32 0.05 7.72 -34.91
N ALA A 33 1.23 7.67 -34.28
CA ALA A 33 1.45 6.82 -33.11
C ALA A 33 0.56 7.20 -31.93
N LEU A 34 0.34 8.50 -31.70
CA LEU A 34 -0.60 9.01 -30.69
C LEU A 34 -2.04 8.62 -31.01
N THR A 35 -2.46 8.77 -32.27
CA THR A 35 -3.82 8.44 -32.72
C THR A 35 -4.12 6.95 -32.52
N ALA A 36 -3.17 6.06 -32.84
CA ALA A 36 -3.31 4.63 -32.60
C ALA A 36 -3.48 4.32 -31.10
N LYS A 37 -2.67 4.92 -30.22
CA LYS A 37 -2.78 4.74 -28.77
C LYS A 37 -4.11 5.23 -28.20
N ILE A 38 -4.65 6.31 -28.73
CA ILE A 38 -5.96 6.85 -28.32
C ILE A 38 -7.09 5.90 -28.73
N GLN A 39 -7.00 5.28 -29.92
CA GLN A 39 -7.99 4.30 -30.37
C GLN A 39 -7.96 3.01 -29.55
N GLU A 40 -6.78 2.57 -29.13
CA GLU A 40 -6.60 1.40 -28.26
C GLU A 40 -7.06 1.65 -26.81
N SER A 41 -7.13 2.92 -26.39
CA SER A 41 -7.48 3.29 -25.01
C SER A 41 -8.98 3.10 -24.74
N PRO A 42 -9.37 2.30 -23.74
CA PRO A 42 -10.78 2.11 -23.40
C PRO A 42 -11.37 3.41 -22.82
N LYS A 43 -12.56 3.79 -23.31
CA LYS A 43 -13.31 4.92 -22.74
C LYS A 43 -13.79 4.54 -21.34
N LEU A 44 -13.48 5.36 -20.36
CA LEU A 44 -13.94 5.17 -18.99
C LEU A 44 -15.48 5.31 -18.94
N PRO A 45 -16.20 4.39 -18.25
CA PRO A 45 -17.67 4.41 -18.20
C PRO A 45 -18.23 5.59 -17.39
N HIS A 46 -17.49 6.11 -16.39
CA HIS A 46 -17.94 7.23 -15.56
C HIS A 46 -16.82 8.25 -15.32
N GLY A 47 -16.93 9.40 -15.99
CA GLY A 47 -16.10 10.60 -15.77
C GLY A 47 -14.82 10.68 -16.59
N MET A 48 -14.30 11.90 -16.74
CA MET A 48 -12.97 12.15 -17.29
C MET A 48 -11.93 12.08 -16.17
N SER A 49 -10.88 11.28 -16.35
CA SER A 49 -9.75 11.28 -15.42
C SER A 49 -9.03 12.62 -15.48
N PHE A 50 -8.40 13.01 -14.37
CA PHE A 50 -7.49 14.16 -14.35
C PHE A 50 -6.41 14.05 -15.44
N LEU A 51 -5.92 12.82 -15.70
CA LEU A 51 -4.94 12.57 -16.76
C LEU A 51 -5.53 12.77 -18.16
N ASP A 52 -6.81 12.45 -18.36
CA ASP A 52 -7.50 12.67 -19.64
C ASP A 52 -7.68 14.15 -19.94
N VAL A 53 -8.07 14.94 -18.94
CA VAL A 53 -8.18 16.40 -19.06
C VAL A 53 -6.82 17.00 -19.45
N LYS A 54 -5.74 16.55 -18.80
CA LYS A 54 -4.38 16.98 -19.16
C LYS A 54 -4.04 16.62 -20.60
N ASN A 55 -4.36 15.39 -21.03
CA ASN A 55 -4.10 14.94 -22.40
C ASN A 55 -4.90 15.76 -23.43
N GLN A 56 -6.17 16.06 -23.17
CA GLN A 56 -6.99 16.93 -24.03
C GLN A 56 -6.42 18.36 -24.12
N LEU A 57 -5.95 18.89 -23.00
CA LEU A 57 -5.37 20.23 -22.93
C LEU A 57 -4.04 20.30 -23.69
N MET A 58 -3.19 19.27 -23.55
CA MET A 58 -1.95 19.13 -24.33
C MET A 58 -2.24 18.96 -25.83
N GLY A 59 -3.27 18.20 -26.20
CA GLY A 59 -3.72 18.09 -27.59
C GLY A 59 -4.19 19.44 -28.15
N SER A 60 -4.96 20.20 -27.38
CA SER A 60 -5.39 21.55 -27.73
C SER A 60 -4.21 22.51 -27.88
N TYR A 61 -3.18 22.40 -27.05
CA TYR A 61 -1.93 23.17 -27.17
C TYR A 61 -1.22 22.86 -28.49
N MET A 62 -1.05 21.58 -28.82
CA MET A 62 -0.41 21.15 -30.06
C MET A 62 -1.18 21.60 -31.30
N ALA A 63 -2.52 21.55 -31.27
CA ALA A 63 -3.36 22.01 -32.37
C ALA A 63 -3.24 23.53 -32.61
N ASN A 64 -3.27 24.34 -31.54
CA ASN A 64 -3.09 25.79 -31.65
C ASN A 64 -1.68 26.16 -32.12
N LEU A 65 -0.66 25.42 -31.69
CA LEU A 65 0.70 25.60 -32.17
C LEU A 65 0.83 25.25 -33.66
N ALA A 66 0.23 24.14 -34.11
CA ALA A 66 0.21 23.75 -35.51
C ALA A 66 -0.49 24.81 -36.39
N LEU A 67 -1.59 25.38 -35.91
CA LEU A 67 -2.27 26.48 -36.59
C LEU A 67 -1.38 27.73 -36.73
N LEU A 68 -0.59 28.08 -35.71
CA LEU A 68 0.38 29.17 -35.81
C LEU A 68 1.51 28.87 -36.79
N MET A 69 1.96 27.62 -36.86
CA MET A 69 2.99 27.19 -37.82
C MET A 69 2.46 27.26 -39.25
N ASP A 70 1.23 26.79 -39.49
CA ASP A 70 0.55 26.87 -40.80
C ASP A 70 0.37 28.32 -41.27
N LYS A 71 0.01 29.22 -40.36
CA LYS A 71 -0.08 30.66 -40.64
C LYS A 71 1.27 31.26 -41.03
N LYS A 72 2.34 30.86 -40.34
CA LYS A 72 3.72 31.29 -40.65
C LYS A 72 4.18 30.77 -42.01
N THR A 73 3.90 29.51 -42.34
CA THR A 73 4.27 28.94 -43.65
C THR A 73 3.43 29.50 -44.79
N SER A 74 2.21 29.94 -44.50
CA SER A 74 1.33 30.63 -45.46
C SER A 74 1.65 32.12 -45.63
N GLY A 75 2.67 32.65 -44.93
CA GLY A 75 3.08 34.06 -45.03
C GLY A 75 2.10 35.06 -44.40
N GLN A 76 1.18 34.60 -43.55
CA GLN A 76 0.20 35.48 -42.91
C GLN A 76 0.78 36.12 -41.64
N SER A 77 0.33 37.34 -41.34
CA SER A 77 0.72 38.03 -40.11
C SER A 77 0.22 37.26 -38.88
N VAL A 78 1.12 37.05 -37.94
CA VAL A 78 0.85 36.32 -36.69
C VAL A 78 0.35 37.23 -35.57
N LYS A 79 0.30 38.56 -35.79
CA LYS A 79 -0.08 39.52 -34.74
C LYS A 79 -1.58 39.37 -34.42
N ASN A 80 -1.90 39.21 -33.13
CA ASN A 80 -3.26 39.13 -32.57
C ASN A 80 -4.13 37.97 -33.07
N HIS A 81 -3.54 36.82 -33.40
CA HIS A 81 -4.34 35.64 -33.70
C HIS A 81 -4.91 35.04 -32.39
N HIS A 82 -6.19 34.68 -32.37
CA HIS A 82 -6.87 34.06 -31.21
C HIS A 82 -6.13 32.83 -30.66
N SER A 83 -5.40 32.12 -31.52
CA SER A 83 -4.55 30.99 -31.12
C SER A 83 -3.47 31.36 -30.11
N ILE A 84 -2.95 32.60 -30.12
CA ILE A 84 -1.93 33.05 -29.15
C ILE A 84 -2.56 33.18 -27.77
N ASP A 85 -3.72 33.84 -27.67
CA ASP A 85 -4.44 34.01 -26.41
C ASP A 85 -4.83 32.64 -25.83
N ARG A 86 -5.33 31.75 -26.69
CA ARG A 86 -5.65 30.37 -26.31
C ARG A 86 -4.41 29.60 -25.83
N LEU A 87 -3.25 29.83 -26.44
CA LEU A 87 -1.99 29.19 -26.04
C LEU A 87 -1.53 29.67 -24.64
N VAL A 88 -1.66 30.97 -24.38
CA VAL A 88 -1.35 31.56 -23.06
C VAL A 88 -2.31 31.03 -22.00
N GLU A 89 -3.61 30.99 -22.31
CA GLU A 89 -4.63 30.43 -21.41
C GLU A 89 -4.30 28.98 -21.06
N ILE A 90 -4.09 28.12 -22.06
CA ILE A 90 -3.72 26.72 -21.86
C ILE A 90 -2.45 26.60 -21.02
N ARG A 91 -1.43 27.44 -21.26
CA ARG A 91 -0.20 27.45 -20.47
C ARG A 91 -0.45 27.77 -19.00
N THR A 92 -1.28 28.78 -18.71
CA THR A 92 -1.64 29.13 -17.34
C THR A 92 -2.41 28.01 -16.64
N VAL A 93 -3.31 27.32 -17.35
CA VAL A 93 -4.05 26.18 -16.81
C VAL A 93 -3.09 25.03 -16.47
N LEU A 94 -2.17 24.68 -17.37
CA LEU A 94 -1.15 23.65 -17.11
C LEU A 94 -0.27 23.99 -15.90
N GLU A 95 0.03 25.27 -15.69
CA GLU A 95 0.75 25.76 -14.51
C GLU A 95 -0.02 25.52 -13.21
N LYS A 96 -1.32 25.80 -13.21
CA LYS A 96 -2.19 25.58 -12.05
C LYS A 96 -2.47 24.10 -11.78
N MET A 97 -2.35 23.24 -12.78
CA MET A 97 -2.49 21.78 -12.63
C MET A 97 -1.29 21.12 -11.94
N ARG A 98 -0.07 21.69 -12.02
CA ARG A 98 1.16 21.11 -11.42
C ARG A 98 1.05 20.71 -9.94
N PRO A 99 0.51 21.51 -9.01
CA PRO A 99 0.37 21.10 -7.62
C PRO A 99 -0.54 19.87 -7.44
N ILE A 100 -1.58 19.73 -8.27
CA ILE A 100 -2.47 18.56 -8.26
C ILE A 100 -1.73 17.33 -8.77
N GLU A 101 -0.95 17.48 -9.84
CA GLU A 101 -0.07 16.42 -10.34
C GLU A 101 0.91 15.94 -9.27
N HIS A 102 1.50 16.86 -8.52
CA HIS A 102 2.43 16.50 -7.44
C HIS A 102 1.76 15.65 -6.36
N LYS A 103 0.52 15.98 -5.97
CA LYS A 103 -0.27 15.19 -5.01
C LYS A 103 -0.62 13.81 -5.56
N LEU A 104 -0.96 13.70 -6.85
CA LEU A 104 -1.34 12.44 -7.49
C LEU A 104 -0.13 11.59 -7.90
N LYS A 105 1.08 12.16 -7.96
CA LYS A 105 2.30 11.49 -8.44
C LYS A 105 2.56 10.16 -7.74
N TYR A 106 2.38 10.10 -6.42
CA TYR A 106 2.57 8.85 -5.67
C TYR A 106 1.55 7.78 -6.09
N GLN A 107 0.28 8.15 -6.20
CA GLN A 107 -0.80 7.23 -6.57
C GLN A 107 -0.60 6.70 -8.00
N ILE A 108 -0.26 7.59 -8.94
CA ILE A 108 0.07 7.25 -10.33
C ILE A 108 1.26 6.28 -10.35
N ASN A 109 2.35 6.61 -9.66
CA ASN A 109 3.54 5.75 -9.62
C ASN A 109 3.24 4.41 -8.98
N LYS A 110 2.42 4.34 -7.93
CA LYS A 110 2.02 3.07 -7.30
C LYS A 110 1.28 2.17 -8.29
N VAL A 111 0.32 2.71 -9.04
CA VAL A 111 -0.44 1.95 -10.05
C VAL A 111 0.46 1.54 -11.22
N VAL A 112 1.32 2.43 -11.71
CA VAL A 112 2.27 2.14 -12.79
C VAL A 112 3.27 1.07 -12.38
N THR A 113 3.83 1.15 -11.17
CA THR A 113 4.74 0.13 -10.62
C THR A 113 4.00 -1.20 -10.47
N ALA A 114 2.79 -1.22 -9.90
CA ALA A 114 2.02 -2.45 -9.80
C ALA A 114 1.70 -3.08 -11.17
N TYR A 115 1.42 -2.28 -12.20
CA TYR A 115 1.22 -2.78 -13.57
C TYR A 115 2.51 -3.34 -14.17
N LYS A 116 3.65 -2.69 -13.95
CA LYS A 116 4.97 -3.20 -14.37
C LYS A 116 5.33 -4.50 -13.65
N ASP A 117 5.06 -4.61 -12.35
CA ASP A 117 5.30 -5.80 -11.55
C ASP A 117 4.38 -6.96 -11.96
N LYS A 118 3.15 -6.68 -12.38
CA LYS A 118 2.22 -7.66 -12.97
C LYS A 118 2.68 -8.18 -14.34
N LYS A 119 3.46 -7.40 -15.08
CA LYS A 119 4.12 -7.87 -16.31
C LYS A 119 5.37 -8.72 -16.05
N GLN A 120 5.89 -8.76 -14.81
CA GLN A 120 6.96 -9.70 -14.45
C GLN A 120 6.38 -11.08 -14.15
N ASP A 121 7.12 -12.14 -14.45
CA ASP A 121 6.63 -13.53 -14.45
C ASP A 121 5.85 -13.93 -13.18
N PRO A 122 4.74 -14.68 -13.31
CA PRO A 122 3.94 -15.14 -12.18
C PRO A 122 4.72 -16.03 -11.18
N SER A 123 5.91 -16.52 -11.55
CA SER A 123 6.69 -17.48 -10.76
C SER A 123 7.84 -16.86 -9.92
N ASP A 124 7.91 -15.53 -9.76
CA ASP A 124 8.97 -14.90 -8.95
C ASP A 124 8.68 -14.97 -7.42
N PRO A 125 9.46 -15.73 -6.62
CA PRO A 125 9.26 -15.91 -5.18
C PRO A 125 9.39 -14.63 -4.35
N ARG A 126 9.92 -13.53 -4.92
CA ARG A 126 10.09 -12.25 -4.22
C ARG A 126 8.79 -11.44 -4.11
N LYS A 127 7.72 -11.89 -4.78
CA LYS A 127 6.39 -11.26 -4.77
C LYS A 127 5.61 -11.51 -3.48
N PHE A 128 6.04 -12.44 -2.63
CA PHE A 128 5.46 -12.65 -1.30
C PHE A 128 5.90 -11.54 -0.34
N LYS A 129 5.29 -10.36 -0.45
CA LYS A 129 5.23 -9.40 0.65
C LYS A 129 3.99 -9.68 1.47
N ALA A 130 4.14 -9.71 2.79
CA ALA A 130 3.01 -9.84 3.70
C ALA A 130 2.03 -8.67 3.48
N ASN A 131 0.79 -8.99 3.08
CA ASN A 131 -0.29 -8.03 2.95
C ASN A 131 -0.85 -7.71 4.34
N PHE A 132 -0.21 -6.78 5.06
CA PHE A 132 -0.70 -6.34 6.38
C PHE A 132 -2.14 -5.77 6.35
N GLY A 133 -2.58 -5.21 5.21
CA GLY A 133 -3.94 -4.69 5.04
C GLY A 133 -5.03 -5.77 5.00
N ALA A 134 -4.70 -7.02 4.61
CA ALA A 134 -5.66 -8.12 4.64
C ALA A 134 -5.98 -8.55 6.09
N PHE A 135 -5.05 -8.32 7.01
CA PHE A 135 -5.25 -8.62 8.43
C PHE A 135 -6.18 -7.61 9.11
N ALA A 136 -6.14 -6.34 8.71
CA ALA A 136 -7.01 -5.29 9.25
C ALA A 136 -8.48 -5.39 8.74
N ASN A 137 -8.69 -5.91 7.54
CA ASN A 137 -10.05 -6.14 7.02
C ASN A 137 -10.66 -7.48 7.50
N ALA A 138 -9.85 -8.40 8.03
CA ALA A 138 -10.34 -9.66 8.60
C ALA A 138 -10.93 -9.50 10.02
N SER A 139 -10.64 -8.38 10.71
CA SER A 139 -11.18 -8.10 12.04
C SER A 139 -12.52 -7.33 12.03
N GLU A 140 -13.03 -6.94 10.85
CA GLU A 140 -14.20 -6.05 10.69
C GLU A 140 -15.26 -6.61 9.73
N SER A 141 -15.33 -7.94 9.53
CA SER A 141 -16.32 -8.54 8.63
C SER A 141 -16.92 -9.84 9.19
N ASP A 142 -17.71 -9.68 10.26
CA ASP A 142 -18.81 -10.58 10.58
C ASP A 142 -20.08 -10.04 9.92
N SER A 143 -20.26 -10.34 8.63
CA SER A 143 -21.54 -10.20 7.93
C SER A 143 -21.49 -10.99 6.63
N SER A 144 -22.30 -12.05 6.61
CA SER A 144 -22.64 -12.88 5.47
C SER A 144 -23.37 -12.08 4.40
N GLU A 145 -22.93 -12.18 3.14
CA GLU A 145 -23.80 -12.12 1.96
C GLU A 145 -23.05 -12.77 0.77
N ASP A 146 -23.55 -13.96 0.40
CA ASP A 146 -23.21 -14.70 -0.82
C ASP A 146 -23.81 -13.96 -2.03
N GLU A 147 -22.97 -13.48 -2.94
CA GLU A 147 -23.32 -13.44 -4.36
C GLU A 147 -22.18 -14.00 -5.21
N ASP A 148 -22.46 -15.18 -5.74
CA ASP A 148 -21.58 -16.04 -6.51
C ASP A 148 -21.55 -15.58 -7.97
N THR A 149 -20.39 -15.17 -8.48
CA THR A 149 -20.12 -15.25 -9.91
C THR A 149 -18.64 -15.48 -10.19
N LYS A 150 -18.40 -16.69 -10.73
CA LYS A 150 -17.43 -17.05 -11.77
C LYS A 150 -16.14 -17.79 -11.35
N GLU A 151 -16.11 -18.99 -11.95
CA GLU A 151 -15.02 -19.63 -12.67
C GLU A 151 -14.05 -20.52 -11.88
N LYS A 152 -13.94 -21.73 -12.43
CA LYS A 152 -13.20 -22.89 -11.94
C LYS A 152 -11.71 -22.64 -12.03
N ASP A 153 -10.99 -22.92 -10.96
CA ASP A 153 -9.66 -23.53 -11.06
C ASP A 153 -9.38 -24.37 -9.81
N ASP A 154 -8.80 -25.55 -10.04
CA ASP A 154 -8.49 -26.57 -9.04
C ASP A 154 -7.49 -26.05 -8.00
N ASP A 155 -7.90 -25.93 -6.73
CA ASP A 155 -6.94 -25.93 -5.62
C ASP A 155 -7.58 -26.46 -4.33
N LYS A 156 -7.08 -27.60 -3.84
CA LYS A 156 -7.54 -28.21 -2.59
C LYS A 156 -7.26 -27.25 -1.43
N PRO A 157 -8.16 -27.13 -0.42
CA PRO A 157 -7.92 -26.25 0.70
C PRO A 157 -6.70 -26.75 1.49
N LYS A 158 -5.63 -25.94 1.51
CA LYS A 158 -4.48 -26.18 2.39
C LYS A 158 -4.94 -25.95 3.84
N THR A 159 -5.27 -27.05 4.53
CA THR A 159 -5.57 -27.07 5.96
C THR A 159 -4.49 -26.32 6.74
N TYR A 160 -4.90 -25.28 7.45
CA TYR A 160 -4.00 -24.48 8.29
C TYR A 160 -3.41 -25.34 9.41
N VAL A 161 -2.07 -25.34 9.53
CA VAL A 161 -1.35 -26.02 10.61
C VAL A 161 -0.82 -24.95 11.57
N ALA A 162 -1.44 -24.87 12.75
CA ALA A 162 -1.01 -23.95 13.80
C ALA A 162 0.45 -24.22 14.20
N PRO A 163 1.29 -23.18 14.37
CA PRO A 163 2.67 -23.34 14.80
C PRO A 163 2.76 -24.09 16.14
N LYS A 164 3.53 -25.17 16.17
CA LYS A 164 3.76 -25.94 17.40
C LYS A 164 4.59 -25.09 18.35
N LEU A 165 3.97 -24.62 19.43
CA LEU A 165 4.66 -23.97 20.55
C LEU A 165 5.63 -25.00 21.15
N ALA A 166 6.93 -24.77 20.99
CA ALA A 166 7.93 -25.56 21.67
C ALA A 166 7.78 -25.32 23.19
N PRO A 167 7.78 -26.37 24.03
CA PRO A 167 7.76 -26.18 25.47
C PRO A 167 9.01 -25.40 25.89
N GLU A 168 8.81 -24.19 26.39
CA GLU A 168 9.89 -23.37 26.91
C GLU A 168 10.56 -24.10 28.07
N SER A 169 11.86 -24.37 27.95
CA SER A 169 12.62 -25.03 29.00
C SER A 169 12.62 -24.15 30.23
N ARG A 170 12.01 -24.64 31.32
CA ARG A 170 11.99 -23.98 32.62
C ARG A 170 13.40 -23.95 33.22
N ASP A 171 14.19 -22.96 32.83
CA ASP A 171 15.48 -22.69 33.48
C ASP A 171 15.22 -22.24 34.92
N MET A 172 15.60 -23.09 35.88
CA MET A 172 15.44 -22.83 37.32
C MET A 172 16.09 -21.50 37.76
N HIS A 173 17.13 -21.05 37.05
CA HIS A 173 17.78 -19.77 37.31
C HIS A 173 16.88 -18.57 36.96
N ARG A 174 16.16 -18.64 35.83
CA ARG A 174 15.23 -17.58 35.40
C ARG A 174 14.04 -17.45 36.35
N ILE A 175 13.53 -18.56 36.87
CA ILE A 175 12.43 -18.56 37.85
C ILE A 175 12.85 -17.83 39.13
N ARG A 176 14.07 -18.07 39.61
CA ARG A 176 14.61 -17.42 40.81
C ARG A 176 14.79 -15.92 40.61
N ASP A 177 15.24 -15.50 39.43
CA ASP A 177 15.42 -14.08 39.11
C ASP A 177 14.08 -13.35 38.96
N ASN A 178 13.08 -14.00 38.32
CA ASN A 178 11.71 -13.47 38.25
C ASN A 178 11.10 -13.29 39.64
N ARG A 179 11.35 -14.24 40.56
CA ARG A 179 10.85 -14.14 41.94
C ARG A 179 11.45 -12.96 42.69
N LYS A 180 12.76 -12.71 42.57
CA LYS A 180 13.42 -11.56 43.19
C LYS A 180 12.90 -10.23 42.66
N VAL A 181 12.62 -10.16 41.35
CA VAL A 181 12.02 -8.95 40.74
C VAL A 181 10.62 -8.72 41.30
N LYS A 182 9.82 -9.78 41.45
CA LYS A 182 8.48 -9.71 42.04
C LYS A 182 8.49 -9.29 43.52
N GLU A 183 9.39 -9.87 44.32
CA GLU A 183 9.57 -9.49 45.73
C GLU A 183 9.97 -8.01 45.86
N ARG A 184 10.81 -7.49 44.94
CA ARG A 184 11.17 -6.08 44.90
C ARG A 184 9.96 -5.20 44.57
N THR A 185 9.17 -5.55 43.54
CA THR A 185 7.98 -4.75 43.15
C THR A 185 6.94 -4.74 44.26
N GLU A 186 6.67 -5.89 44.89
CA GLU A 186 5.73 -6.00 46.02
C GLU A 186 6.18 -5.12 47.21
N TYR A 187 7.48 -5.04 47.49
CA TYR A 187 8.02 -4.15 48.51
C TYR A 187 7.87 -2.66 48.14
N GLU A 188 8.12 -2.30 46.88
CA GLU A 188 7.97 -0.92 46.39
C GLU A 188 6.51 -0.45 46.45
N GLU A 189 5.56 -1.34 46.12
CA GLU A 189 4.11 -1.08 46.18
C GLU A 189 3.61 -0.93 47.63
N ASN A 190 4.00 -1.86 48.52
CA ASN A 190 3.55 -1.83 49.92
C ASN A 190 4.11 -0.66 50.72
N ASN A 191 5.30 -0.18 50.37
CA ASN A 191 5.96 0.94 51.07
C ASN A 191 5.90 2.26 50.29
N PHE A 192 5.24 2.28 49.13
CA PHE A 192 5.12 3.45 48.25
C PHE A 192 6.45 4.18 47.97
N MET A 193 7.57 3.46 47.91
CA MET A 193 8.92 4.03 47.69
C MET A 193 9.76 3.16 46.75
N ARG A 194 10.52 3.79 45.85
CA ARG A 194 11.39 3.09 44.89
C ARG A 194 12.77 2.78 45.47
N LEU A 195 13.24 1.54 45.32
CA LEU A 195 14.61 1.21 45.72
C LEU A 195 15.62 1.66 44.66
N PRO A 196 16.74 2.28 45.06
CA PRO A 196 17.80 2.62 44.12
C PRO A 196 18.44 1.33 43.56
N VAL A 197 18.55 1.24 42.23
CA VAL A 197 19.23 0.14 41.53
C VAL A 197 20.58 0.58 40.99
N SER A 198 21.57 -0.31 41.03
CA SER A 198 22.86 -0.06 40.38
C SER A 198 22.72 -0.09 38.85
N LYS A 199 23.55 0.67 38.13
CA LYS A 199 23.55 0.72 36.65
C LYS A 199 23.72 -0.68 36.03
N LYS A 200 24.50 -1.56 36.66
CA LYS A 200 24.71 -2.95 36.23
C LYS A 200 23.44 -3.81 36.36
N GLU A 201 22.66 -3.58 37.41
CA GLU A 201 21.43 -4.32 37.70
C GLU A 201 20.29 -3.88 36.78
N SER A 202 20.13 -2.57 36.54
CA SER A 202 19.13 -2.03 35.60
C SER A 202 19.32 -2.56 34.17
N ALA A 203 20.57 -2.70 33.71
CA ALA A 203 20.86 -3.30 32.40
C ALA A 203 20.49 -4.79 32.34
N GLY A 204 20.65 -5.53 33.43
CA GLY A 204 20.21 -6.93 33.55
C GLY A 204 18.69 -7.05 33.52
N MET A 205 17.98 -6.21 34.28
CA MET A 205 16.51 -6.19 34.31
C MET A 205 15.91 -5.85 32.94
N LYS A 206 16.51 -4.92 32.18
CA LYS A 206 16.08 -4.58 30.81
C LYS A 206 16.21 -5.76 29.83
N LYS A 207 17.22 -6.62 30.00
CA LYS A 207 17.40 -7.83 29.17
C LYS A 207 16.37 -8.92 29.49
N MET A 208 15.85 -8.93 30.73
CA MET A 208 14.83 -9.89 31.16
C MET A 208 13.41 -9.41 30.82
N GLY A 209 13.16 -8.09 30.86
CA GLY A 209 11.85 -7.48 30.66
C GLY A 209 11.28 -7.58 29.24
N THR A 210 12.10 -7.81 28.21
CA THR A 210 11.62 -7.86 26.81
C THR A 210 10.78 -9.10 26.49
N MET A 211 10.82 -10.15 27.34
CA MET A 211 10.01 -11.37 27.18
C MET A 211 8.88 -11.45 28.21
N SER A 212 9.06 -10.92 29.43
CA SER A 212 8.02 -10.95 30.47
C SER A 212 6.92 -9.90 30.29
N ALA A 213 7.15 -8.83 29.51
CA ALA A 213 6.15 -7.78 29.27
C ALA A 213 4.90 -8.26 28.51
N LEU A 214 5.00 -9.36 27.75
CA LEU A 214 3.84 -9.97 27.08
C LEU A 214 3.01 -10.85 28.01
N GLY A 215 3.60 -11.38 29.09
CA GLY A 215 2.88 -12.18 30.09
C GLY A 215 1.99 -11.34 30.99
N ALA A 216 2.42 -10.13 31.35
CA ALA A 216 1.61 -9.21 32.15
C ALA A 216 0.38 -8.64 31.40
N LEU A 217 0.41 -8.65 30.06
CA LEU A 217 -0.73 -8.23 29.22
C LEU A 217 -1.74 -9.37 28.98
N ALA A 218 -1.38 -10.61 29.30
CA ALA A 218 -2.25 -11.78 29.15
C ALA A 218 -3.10 -12.06 30.40
N ASP A 219 -2.84 -11.39 31.52
CA ASP A 219 -3.54 -11.58 32.81
C ASP A 219 -4.79 -10.67 32.95
N PHE A 220 -5.50 -10.42 31.85
CA PHE A 220 -6.75 -9.63 31.82
C PHE A 220 -7.98 -10.39 32.37
N GLU A 221 -7.84 -11.67 32.72
CA GLU A 221 -8.94 -12.47 33.29
C GLU A 221 -9.36 -12.01 34.70
N ASP A 222 -8.56 -11.21 35.42
CA ASP A 222 -8.86 -10.72 36.78
C ASP A 222 -9.41 -9.28 36.85
N MET A 223 -9.64 -8.61 35.70
CA MET A 223 -10.19 -7.24 35.66
C MET A 223 -11.73 -7.20 35.45
N GLY A 224 -12.40 -8.34 35.64
CA GLY A 224 -13.83 -8.53 35.37
C GLY A 224 -14.81 -8.03 36.45
N ASP A 225 -14.37 -7.43 37.56
CA ASP A 225 -15.24 -7.08 38.70
C ASP A 225 -15.34 -5.56 38.99
N MET A 226 -15.31 -4.72 37.96
CA MET A 226 -15.57 -3.28 38.12
C MET A 226 -16.65 -2.81 37.14
N GLY A 227 -17.84 -3.38 37.28
CA GLY A 227 -19.03 -3.00 36.52
C GLY A 227 -20.29 -3.46 37.24
N GLY A 228 -20.81 -2.61 38.13
CA GLY A 228 -22.00 -2.92 38.91
C GLY A 228 -23.24 -3.15 38.03
N SER A 229 -23.86 -4.33 38.18
CA SER A 229 -25.31 -4.48 38.12
C SER A 229 -25.72 -5.81 38.76
N ALA A 230 -26.54 -5.72 39.79
CA ALA A 230 -27.17 -6.85 40.44
C ALA A 230 -28.37 -7.35 39.61
N LYS A 231 -28.44 -8.66 39.31
CA LYS A 231 -29.50 -9.59 39.76
C LYS A 231 -29.55 -10.90 38.94
N ASN A 232 -29.32 -12.00 39.68
CA ASN A 232 -30.07 -13.26 39.77
C ASN A 232 -30.23 -14.23 38.58
N GLY A 233 -29.76 -15.48 38.82
CA GLY A 233 -30.31 -16.72 38.26
C GLY A 233 -29.34 -17.92 38.39
N PRO A 234 -29.65 -18.99 39.16
CA PRO A 234 -28.70 -20.07 39.47
C PRO A 234 -28.92 -21.34 38.62
N ALA A 235 -27.84 -22.08 38.33
CA ALA A 235 -27.73 -23.53 38.00
C ALA A 235 -26.45 -23.74 37.14
N ASN A 236 -25.63 -24.78 37.19
CA ASN A 236 -25.57 -26.03 37.95
C ASN A 236 -24.11 -26.52 37.82
N LYS A 237 -23.32 -26.57 38.90
CA LYS A 237 -21.99 -27.22 38.88
C LYS A 237 -22.16 -28.70 39.26
N LYS A 238 -22.20 -29.60 38.28
CA LYS A 238 -21.97 -31.04 38.53
C LYS A 238 -20.47 -31.28 38.68
N ARG A 239 -20.00 -31.36 39.92
CA ARG A 239 -18.66 -31.87 40.28
C ARG A 239 -18.73 -33.40 40.31
N LYS A 240 -17.97 -34.10 39.46
CA LYS A 240 -17.67 -35.52 39.66
C LYS A 240 -16.55 -35.63 40.69
N ILE A 241 -16.86 -36.22 41.84
CA ILE A 241 -15.91 -36.64 42.87
C ILE A 241 -15.36 -38.00 42.44
N ALA A 242 -14.05 -38.09 42.23
CA ALA A 242 -13.36 -39.35 42.06
C ALA A 242 -13.13 -39.97 43.44
N GLN A 243 -13.84 -41.06 43.74
CA GLN A 243 -13.69 -41.80 44.99
C GLN A 243 -12.58 -42.84 44.82
N LYS A 244 -11.51 -42.66 45.58
CA LYS A 244 -10.39 -43.59 45.72
C LYS A 244 -10.74 -44.55 46.86
N VAL A 245 -10.85 -45.85 46.59
CA VAL A 245 -10.86 -46.89 47.64
C VAL A 245 -9.94 -48.02 47.24
N SER A 246 -9.01 -48.30 48.14
CA SER A 246 -8.02 -49.36 48.17
C SER A 246 -8.51 -50.53 49.05
N LEU A 247 -7.99 -51.73 48.77
CA LEU A 247 -8.12 -53.02 49.50
C LEU A 247 -9.51 -53.68 49.38
N SER A 248 -9.67 -55.00 49.20
CA SER A 248 -8.93 -56.12 49.79
C SER A 248 -9.11 -57.44 49.00
N CYS A 249 -8.21 -58.40 49.28
CA CYS A 249 -8.14 -59.80 48.89
C CYS A 249 -9.46 -60.60 49.03
N MET A 250 -9.69 -61.62 48.19
CA MET A 250 -9.52 -63.06 48.53
C MET A 250 -10.15 -64.02 47.50
N VAL A 251 -9.36 -65.04 47.15
CA VAL A 251 -9.73 -66.43 46.77
C VAL A 251 -10.31 -66.66 45.36
N HIS A 252 -9.51 -67.35 44.54
CA HIS A 252 -9.98 -68.26 43.49
C HIS A 252 -9.69 -69.69 43.94
N GLU A 253 -10.66 -70.57 43.71
CA GLU A 253 -10.59 -72.02 43.87
C GLU A 253 -9.63 -72.62 42.83
N ASP A 254 -8.64 -73.38 43.30
CA ASP A 254 -8.43 -74.83 43.10
C ASP A 254 -7.09 -75.26 43.75
#